data_AF-A0A378F2D1-F1
#
_entry.id   AF-A0A378F2D1-F1
#
_cell.length_a   1.000
_cell.length_b   1.000
_cell.length_c   1.000
_cell.angle_alpha   90.00
_cell.angle_beta   90.00
_cell.angle_gamma   90.00
#
_symmetry.space_group_name_H-M   'P 1'
#
loop_
_entity.id
_entity.type
_entity.pdbx_description
1 polymer ?
#
loop_
_entity_poly.entity_id
_entity_poly.type
_entity_poly.pdbx_seq_one_letter_code
_entity_poly.pdbx_strand_id
1 'polypeptide(L)' 'MDYTAISTFNDRTLGTVRQTCDYDDHDNPLSCELQVIDESVQPPLTRHYTIKNRIDYY' A
#
# COMPACT_ATOMS: atom_id res chain seq x y z
N MET A 1 -4.81 7.25 7.79
CA MET A 1 -3.34 7.40 7.83
C MET A 1 -2.75 6.92 6.53
N ASP A 2 -1.72 7.59 6.02
CA ASP A 2 -0.95 7.12 4.87
C ASP A 2 0.25 6.29 5.34
N TYR A 3 0.46 5.12 4.74
CA TYR A 3 1.58 4.23 5.03
C TYR A 3 2.52 4.15 3.83
N THR A 4 3.83 4.25 4.07
CA THR A 4 4.86 4.03 3.06
C THR A 4 5.92 3.10 3.61
N ALA A 5 6.30 2.08 2.84
CA ALA A 5 7.38 1.18 3.16
C ALA A 5 8.35 1.05 1.98
N ILE A 6 9.64 0.99 2.30
CA ILE A 6 10.71 0.84 1.32
C ILE A 6 11.48 -0.43 1.68
N SER A 7 11.60 -1.35 0.73
CA SER A 7 12.41 -2.54 0.85
C SER A 7 13.78 -2.30 0.23
N THR A 8 14.85 -2.53 1.00
CA THR A 8 16.23 -2.33 0.56
C THR A 8 17.06 -3.61 0.74
N PHE A 9 17.97 -3.88 -0.19
CA PHE A 9 18.97 -4.94 -0.10
C PHE A 9 20.32 -4.39 -0.55
N ASN A 10 21.35 -4.53 0.31
CA ASN A 10 22.69 -3.97 0.07
C ASN A 10 22.64 -2.49 -0.36
N ASP A 11 21.93 -1.67 0.41
CA ASP A 11 21.73 -0.22 0.17
C ASP A 11 21.02 0.14 -1.16
N ARG A 12 20.53 -0.86 -1.91
CA ARG A 12 19.72 -0.66 -3.11
C ARG A 12 18.25 -0.87 -2.78
N THR A 13 17.39 0.05 -3.20
CA THR A 13 15.93 -0.12 -3.16
C THR A 13 15.48 -1.23 -4.12
N LEU A 14 14.72 -2.18 -3.59
CA LEU A 14 14.10 -3.27 -4.35
C LEU A 14 12.62 -3.01 -4.61
N GLY A 15 11.96 -2.27 -3.73
CA GLY A 15 10.59 -1.89 -3.97
C GLY A 15 10.06 -0.88 -2.97
N THR A 16 9.03 -0.18 -3.41
CA THR A 16 8.33 0.85 -2.64
C THR A 16 6.86 0.49 -2.59
N VAL A 17 6.28 0.54 -1.40
CA VAL A 17 4.85 0.32 -1.17
C VAL A 17 4.28 1.60 -0.60
N ARG A 18 3.21 2.11 -1.20
CA ARG A 18 2.42 3.21 -0.66
C ARG A 18 0.98 2.77 -0.49
N GLN A 19 0.41 3.02 0.67
CA GLN A 19 -0.98 2.74 0.98
C GLN A 19 -1.66 3.99 1.53
N THR A 20 -2.84 4.29 1.00
CA THR A 20 -3.73 5.33 1.50
C THR A 20 -5.09 4.69 1.69
N CYS A 21 -5.78 5.02 2.79
CA CYS A 21 -7.09 4.47 3.10
C CYS A 21 -8.11 5.57 3.40
N ASP A 22 -9.36 5.29 3.06
CA ASP A 22 -10.54 5.97 3.58
C ASP A 22 -10.96 5.30 4.87
N TYR A 23 -11.45 6.07 5.84
CA TYR A 23 -11.80 5.59 7.17
C TYR A 23 -13.22 6.01 7.52
N ASP A 24 -13.88 5.23 8.39
CA ASP A 24 -15.13 5.64 9.03
C ASP A 24 -14.87 6.47 10.30
N ASP A 25 -15.96 6.90 10.95
CA ASP A 25 -15.94 7.74 12.15
C ASP A 25 -15.30 7.05 13.37
N HIS A 26 -14.98 5.75 13.30
CA HIS A 26 -14.29 4.99 14.34
C HIS A 26 -12.83 4.69 13.97
N ASP A 27 -12.28 5.39 12.97
CA ASP A 27 -10.93 5.19 12.44
C ASP A 27 -10.68 3.78 11.86
N ASN A 28 -11.73 3.05 11.45
CA ASN A 28 -11.55 1.79 10.76
C ASN A 28 -11.40 2.01 9.24
N PRO A 29 -10.45 1.34 8.57
CA PRO A 29 -10.25 1.53 7.13
C PRO A 29 -11.38 0.89 6.34
N LEU A 30 -12.12 1.68 5.55
CA LEU A 30 -13.20 1.22 4.67
C LEU A 30 -12.67 0.71 3.33
N SER A 31 -11.76 1.46 2.71
CA SER A 31 -11.16 1.16 1.43
C SER A 31 -9.73 1.66 1.41
N CYS A 32 -8.81 0.94 0.79
CA CYS A 32 -7.42 1.36 0.64
C CYS A 32 -6.96 1.22 -0.81
N GLU A 33 -6.21 2.20 -1.27
CA GLU A 33 -5.43 2.14 -2.49
C GLU A 33 -3.99 1.78 -2.12
N LEU A 34 -3.49 0.68 -2.70
CA LEU A 34 -2.15 0.16 -2.51
C LEU A 34 -1.39 0.21 -3.83
N GLN A 35 -0.32 1.00 -3.87
CA GLN A 35 0.64 1.05 -4.97
C GLN A 35 1.90 0.28 -4.56
N VAL A 36 2.32 -0.65 -5.42
CA VAL A 36 3.56 -1.41 -5.26
C VAL A 36 4.44 -1.16 -6.48
N ILE A 37 5.64 -0.63 -6.25
CA ILE A 37 6.67 -0.41 -7.26
C ILE A 37 7.76 -1.45 -7.04
N ASP A 38 7.99 -2.30 -8.03
CA ASP A 38 9.08 -3.27 -8.06
C ASP A 38 10.26 -2.68 -8.86
N GLU A 39 11.30 -2.27 -8.14
CA GLU A 39 12.53 -1.66 -8.66
C GLU A 39 13.63 -2.71 -8.93
N SER A 40 13.34 -3.99 -8.69
CA SER A 40 14.28 -5.09 -8.93
C SER A 40 14.37 -5.47 -10.42
N VAL A 41 13.33 -5.16 -11.21
CA VAL A 41 13.19 -5.49 -12.63
C VAL A 41 13.34 -4.27 -13.55
N GLN A 42 13.62 -4.49 -14.85
CA GLN A 42 13.78 -3.43 -15.85
C GLN A 42 12.85 -3.68 -17.07
N PRO A 43 11.94 -2.76 -17.43
CA PRO A 43 11.62 -1.53 -16.69
C PRO A 43 10.96 -1.82 -15.32
N PRO A 44 11.02 -0.89 -14.34
CA PRO A 44 10.33 -1.03 -13.07
C PRO A 44 8.85 -1.30 -13.28
N LEU A 45 8.28 -2.19 -12.47
CA LEU A 45 6.90 -2.62 -12.59
C LEU A 45 6.05 -2.00 -11.48
N THR A 46 5.02 -1.25 -11.86
CA THR A 46 4.05 -0.69 -10.92
C THR A 46 2.75 -1.49 -10.94
N ARG A 47 2.27 -1.86 -9.76
CA ARG A 47 0.97 -2.53 -9.56
C ARG A 47 0.10 -1.70 -8.63
N HIS A 48 -1.19 -1.64 -8.94
CA HIS A 48 -2.19 -0.95 -8.14
C HIS A 48 -3.25 -1.96 -7.68
N TYR A 49 -3.62 -1.86 -6.41
CA TYR A 49 -4.64 -2.71 -5.80
C TYR A 49 -5.60 -1.85 -4.99
N THR A 50 -6.89 -2.13 -5.15
CA THR A 50 -7.94 -1.60 -4.27
C THR A 50 -8.32 -2.69 -3.26
N ILE A 51 -8.21 -2.37 -1.98
CA ILE A 51 -8.59 -3.23 -0.87
C ILE A 51 -9.89 -2.68 -0.30
N LYS A 52 -10.97 -3.46 -0.30
CA LYS A 52 -12.26 -3.07 0.28
C LYS A 52 -12.55 -3.89 1.52
N ASN A 53 -12.83 -3.23 2.63
CA ASN A 53 -13.14 -3.87 3.89
C ASN A 53 -14.64 -3.88 4.13
N ARG A 54 -15.12 -4.92 4.82
CA ARG A 54 -16.46 -4.98 5.38
C ARG A 54 -16.31 -4.97 6.90
N ILE A 55 -16.99 -4.04 7.55
CA ILE A 55 -16.94 -3.85 9.00
C ILE A 55 -18.35 -4.11 9.54
N ASP A 56 -18.46 -5.04 10.47
CA ASP A 56 -19.70 -5.33 11.19
C ASP A 56 -19.54 -4.84 12.65
N TYR A 57 -20.47 -4.00 13.11
CA TYR A 57 -20.49 -3.43 14.46
C TYR A 57 -21.43 -4.23 15.37
N TYR A 58 -21.09 -4.37 16.65
CA TYR A 58 -21.86 -5.10 17.66
C TYR A 58 -22.49 -4.18 18.70
#